data_AF-A0A8T4WUQ9-F1
#
_entry.id   AF-A0A8T4WUQ9-F1
#
_cell.length_a   1.000
_cell.length_b   1.000
_cell.length_c   1.000
_cell.angle_alpha   90.00
_cell.angle_beta   90.00
_cell.angle_gamma   90.00
#
_symmetry.space_group_name_H-M   'P 1'
#
loop_
_entity.id
_entity.type
_entity.pdbx_description
1 polymer ?
#
loop_
_entity_poly.entity_id
_entity_poly.type
_entity_poly.pdbx_seq_one_letter_code
_entity_poly.pdbx_strand_id
1 'polypeptide(L)'
;MGLKIYPKIIKAFLIRDWQRRWSYKLNFTAMLLYPIVWVSVFALMGRFAEGSTEDLVPGGFATYIVTGIITWRFIRVGFFDASWSIRWEQHIGTFKNIYMIPHHLLVPVTSTALSGFTVSLLNFAEMWVVAEFVFDISLNMTIFSFLFLVLAWMSIIGFG
;
A
#
# COMPACT_ATOMS: atom_id res chain seq x y z
N MET A 1 23.90 -4.78 21.59
CA MET A 1 23.75 -5.90 20.62
C MET A 1 23.46 -5.26 19.26
N GLY A 2 24.39 -5.31 18.31
CA GLY A 2 24.20 -4.66 17.01
C GLY A 2 23.07 -5.30 16.19
N LEU A 3 22.23 -4.48 15.57
CA LEU A 3 21.16 -4.90 14.65
C LEU A 3 21.80 -5.58 13.43
N LYS A 4 21.95 -6.91 13.47
CA LYS A 4 22.31 -7.68 12.27
C LYS A 4 21.03 -7.91 11.46
N ILE A 5 20.90 -7.18 10.35
CA ILE A 5 19.85 -7.41 9.37
C ILE A 5 20.22 -8.65 8.56
N TYR A 6 19.32 -9.64 8.51
CA TYR A 6 19.52 -10.87 7.75
C TYR A 6 18.69 -10.83 6.45
N PRO A 7 19.24 -10.35 5.33
CA PRO A 7 18.48 -10.17 4.08
C PRO A 7 17.88 -11.48 3.55
N LYS A 8 18.56 -12.61 3.79
CA LYS A 8 18.05 -13.95 3.44
C LYS A 8 16.76 -14.29 4.19
N ILE A 9 16.66 -13.89 5.46
CA ILE A 9 15.47 -14.15 6.28
C ILE A 9 14.32 -13.25 5.81
N ILE A 10 14.58 -11.94 5.61
CA ILE A 10 13.58 -11.00 5.07
C ILE A 10 13.03 -11.52 3.74
N LYS A 11 13.90 -11.99 2.84
CA LYS A 11 13.49 -12.60 1.57
C LYS A 11 12.58 -13.81 1.78
N ALA A 12 12.88 -14.69 2.73
CA ALA A 12 12.04 -15.86 3.02
C ALA A 12 10.64 -15.45 3.50
N PHE A 13 10.54 -14.44 4.38
CA PHE A 13 9.25 -13.88 4.80
C PHE A 13 8.49 -13.23 3.64
N LEU A 14 9.17 -12.48 2.78
CA LEU A 14 8.55 -11.88 1.60
C LEU A 14 7.96 -12.94 0.66
N ILE A 15 8.72 -14.01 0.37
CA ILE A 15 8.25 -15.11 -0.47
C ILE A 15 7.04 -15.79 0.17
N ARG A 16 7.09 -16.08 1.46
CA ARG A 16 5.96 -16.65 2.23
C ARG A 16 4.71 -15.78 2.11
N ASP A 17 4.83 -14.47 2.29
CA ASP A 17 3.68 -13.55 2.26
C ASP A 17 3.05 -13.49 0.86
N TRP A 18 3.88 -13.50 -0.19
CA TRP A 18 3.42 -13.59 -1.58
C TRP A 18 2.75 -14.92 -1.91
N GLN A 19 3.36 -16.05 -1.51
CA GLN A 19 2.77 -17.37 -1.67
C GLN A 19 1.42 -17.47 -0.95
N ARG A 20 1.30 -16.89 0.25
CA ARG A 20 0.04 -16.81 0.98
C ARG A 20 -1.00 -16.05 0.17
N ARG A 21 -0.67 -14.85 -0.32
CA ARG A 21 -1.60 -14.02 -1.13
C ARG A 21 -2.08 -14.78 -2.36
N TRP A 22 -1.20 -15.46 -3.09
CA TRP A 22 -1.57 -16.26 -4.26
C TRP A 22 -2.40 -17.49 -3.93
N SER A 23 -2.15 -18.13 -2.78
CA SER A 23 -2.93 -19.30 -2.36
C SER A 23 -4.39 -18.91 -2.09
N TYR A 24 -4.63 -17.71 -1.55
CA TYR A 24 -5.98 -17.18 -1.34
C TYR A 24 -6.49 -16.41 -2.57
N LYS A 25 -6.85 -17.15 -3.63
CA LYS A 25 -7.30 -16.60 -4.92
C LYS A 25 -8.34 -15.50 -4.79
N LEU A 26 -9.37 -15.69 -3.96
CA LEU A 26 -10.43 -14.69 -3.76
C LEU A 26 -9.89 -13.39 -3.17
N ASN A 27 -8.96 -13.47 -2.22
CA ASN A 27 -8.31 -12.29 -1.65
C ASN A 27 -7.42 -11.59 -2.69
N PHE A 28 -6.70 -12.38 -3.51
CA PHE A 28 -5.89 -11.83 -4.59
C PHE A 28 -6.74 -11.11 -5.64
N THR A 29 -7.85 -11.71 -6.08
CA THR A 29 -8.78 -11.07 -7.02
C THR A 29 -9.43 -9.82 -6.41
N ALA A 30 -9.84 -9.89 -5.14
CA ALA A 30 -10.37 -8.73 -4.43
C ALA A 30 -9.33 -7.61 -4.31
N MET A 31 -8.04 -7.94 -4.13
CA MET A 31 -6.96 -6.96 -4.11
C MET A 31 -6.88 -6.17 -5.42
N LEU A 32 -7.01 -6.83 -6.58
CA LEU A 32 -6.98 -6.20 -7.90
C LEU A 32 -8.27 -5.41 -8.22
N LEU A 33 -9.43 -5.93 -7.80
CA LEU A 33 -10.71 -5.27 -8.05
C LEU A 33 -10.94 -4.06 -7.15
N TYR A 34 -10.37 -4.06 -5.94
CA TYR A 34 -10.58 -2.99 -4.97
C TYR A 34 -10.19 -1.61 -5.52
N PRO A 35 -9.00 -1.40 -6.09
CA PRO A 35 -8.64 -0.17 -6.77
C PRO A 35 -9.69 0.33 -7.77
N ILE A 36 -10.13 -0.57 -8.65
CA ILE A 36 -11.08 -0.27 -9.73
C ILE A 36 -12.41 0.21 -9.16
N VAL A 37 -12.94 -0.49 -8.16
CA VAL A 37 -14.21 -0.15 -7.51
C VAL A 37 -14.13 1.25 -6.88
N TRP A 38 -13.05 1.55 -6.16
CA TRP A 38 -12.92 2.85 -5.50
C TRP A 38 -12.75 4.00 -6.49
N VAL A 39 -11.91 3.85 -7.51
CA VAL A 39 -11.79 4.85 -8.57
C VAL A 39 -13.13 5.06 -9.25
N SER A 40 -13.88 3.98 -9.54
CA SER A 40 -15.19 4.07 -10.19
C SER A 40 -16.22 4.82 -9.34
N VAL A 41 -16.32 4.50 -8.05
CA VAL A 41 -17.26 5.18 -7.14
C VAL A 41 -16.96 6.67 -7.09
N PHE A 42 -15.69 7.05 -6.93
CA PHE A 42 -15.33 8.46 -6.80
C PHE A 42 -15.35 9.23 -8.12
N ALA A 43 -15.05 8.59 -9.25
CA ALA A 43 -15.23 9.19 -10.56
C ALA A 43 -16.71 9.48 -10.84
N LEU A 44 -17.61 8.55 -10.52
CA LEU A 44 -19.05 8.78 -10.62
C LEU A 44 -19.51 9.91 -9.70
N MET A 45 -19.07 9.92 -8.44
CA MET A 45 -19.38 11.01 -7.51
C MET A 45 -18.86 12.36 -8.02
N GLY A 46 -17.67 12.41 -8.61
CA GLY A 46 -17.10 13.60 -9.23
C GLY A 46 -18.00 14.16 -10.33
N ARG A 47 -18.46 13.30 -11.26
CA ARG A 47 -19.39 13.70 -12.33
C ARG A 47 -20.72 14.26 -11.81
N PHE A 48 -21.24 13.74 -10.69
CA PHE A 48 -22.42 14.29 -10.05
C PHE A 48 -22.16 15.62 -9.31
N ALA A 49 -20.91 15.88 -8.92
CA ALA A 49 -20.49 17.08 -8.18
C ALA A 49 -19.98 18.22 -9.08
N GLU A 50 -19.55 17.93 -10.32
CA GLU A 50 -18.97 18.87 -11.29
C GLU A 50 -19.84 20.12 -11.56
N GLY A 51 -21.17 20.06 -11.36
CA GLY A 51 -22.04 21.24 -11.40
C GLY A 51 -21.84 22.27 -10.27
N SER A 52 -20.96 22.03 -9.28
CA SER A 52 -20.82 22.88 -8.08
C SER A 52 -19.38 23.18 -7.61
N THR A 53 -18.36 22.48 -8.12
CA THR A 53 -17.01 22.50 -7.50
C THR A 53 -15.82 22.56 -8.46
N GLU A 54 -16.02 22.63 -9.79
CA GLU A 54 -14.90 22.67 -10.76
C GLU A 54 -13.90 23.81 -10.50
N ASP A 55 -14.36 24.94 -9.96
CA ASP A 55 -13.51 26.10 -9.67
C ASP A 55 -12.74 26.02 -8.34
N LEU A 56 -13.07 25.07 -7.45
CA LEU A 56 -12.52 25.03 -6.08
C LEU A 56 -11.28 24.13 -5.95
N VAL A 57 -11.06 23.20 -6.88
CA VAL A 57 -10.00 22.18 -6.76
C VAL A 57 -9.21 22.08 -8.06
N PRO A 58 -7.91 22.45 -8.08
CA PRO A 58 -7.07 22.28 -9.25
C PRO A 58 -7.04 20.80 -9.71
N GLY A 59 -7.44 20.55 -10.95
CA GLY A 59 -7.55 19.21 -11.53
C GLY A 59 -8.88 18.49 -11.25
N GLY A 60 -9.83 19.13 -10.57
CA GLY A 60 -11.16 18.58 -10.30
C GLY A 60 -11.24 17.69 -9.07
N PHE A 61 -12.47 17.50 -8.57
CA PHE A 61 -12.76 16.72 -7.36
C PHE A 61 -12.27 15.26 -7.44
N ALA A 62 -12.47 14.61 -8.59
CA ALA A 62 -12.10 13.22 -8.78
C ALA A 62 -10.58 13.00 -8.67
N THR A 63 -9.79 13.88 -9.30
CA THR A 63 -8.32 13.85 -9.24
C THR A 63 -7.80 14.01 -7.82
N TYR A 64 -8.37 14.95 -7.06
CA TYR A 64 -8.01 15.18 -5.65
C TYR A 64 -8.28 13.94 -4.79
N ILE A 65 -9.46 13.33 -4.93
CA ILE A 65 -9.81 12.14 -4.15
C ILE A 65 -8.93 10.95 -4.52
N VAL A 66 -8.75 10.67 -5.81
CA VAL A 66 -7.93 9.53 -6.27
C VAL A 66 -6.50 9.68 -5.75
N THR A 67 -5.93 10.89 -5.85
CA THR A 67 -4.62 11.20 -5.28
C THR A 67 -4.58 10.96 -3.77
N GLY A 68 -5.58 11.45 -3.04
CA GLY A 68 -5.70 11.24 -1.59
C GLY A 68 -5.77 9.77 -1.19
N ILE A 69 -6.50 8.94 -1.93
CA ILE A 69 -6.58 7.49 -1.70
C ILE A 69 -5.24 6.82 -1.91
N ILE A 70 -4.53 7.19 -2.97
CA ILE A 70 -3.18 6.69 -3.25
C ILE A 70 -2.25 7.02 -2.09
N THR A 71 -2.21 8.29 -1.67
CA THR A 71 -1.38 8.72 -0.53
C THR A 71 -1.75 7.99 0.75
N TRP A 72 -3.04 7.89 1.06
CA TRP A 72 -3.55 7.17 2.22
C TRP A 72 -3.13 5.70 2.22
N ARG A 73 -3.10 5.04 1.05
CA ARG A 73 -2.66 3.65 0.92
C ARG A 73 -1.21 3.45 1.34
N PHE A 74 -0.31 4.34 0.92
CA PHE A 74 1.09 4.29 1.36
C PHE A 74 1.21 4.50 2.87
N ILE A 75 0.53 5.52 3.41
CA ILE A 75 0.53 5.80 4.86
C ILE A 75 -0.02 4.61 5.65
N ARG A 76 -1.13 4.02 5.21
CA ARG A 76 -1.75 2.87 5.87
C ARG A 76 -0.81 1.68 5.92
N VAL A 77 -0.09 1.37 4.85
CA VAL A 77 0.90 0.28 4.88
C VAL A 77 2.01 0.57 5.88
N GLY A 78 2.59 1.77 5.84
CA GLY A 78 3.68 2.15 6.73
C GLY A 78 3.26 2.14 8.19
N PHE A 79 2.06 2.62 8.50
CA PHE A 79 1.60 2.78 9.88
C PHE A 79 0.85 1.55 10.40
N PHE A 80 -0.19 1.11 9.68
CA PHE A 80 -1.10 0.07 10.15
C PHE A 80 -0.52 -1.32 9.96
N ASP A 81 -0.05 -1.67 8.75
CA ASP A 81 0.43 -3.03 8.47
C ASP A 81 1.74 -3.32 9.23
N ALA A 82 2.64 -2.34 9.32
CA ALA A 82 3.86 -2.49 10.11
C ALA A 82 3.56 -2.63 11.61
N SER A 83 2.70 -1.76 12.18
CA SER A 83 2.34 -1.83 13.62
C SER A 83 1.57 -3.10 13.97
N TRP A 84 0.75 -3.61 13.03
CA TRP A 84 -0.05 -4.82 13.26
C TRP A 84 0.68 -6.12 12.92
N SER A 85 1.86 -6.05 12.29
CA SER A 85 2.61 -7.23 11.83
C SER A 85 2.85 -8.26 12.93
N ILE A 86 3.26 -7.83 14.12
CA ILE A 86 3.50 -8.72 15.27
C ILE A 86 2.21 -9.37 15.75
N ARG A 87 1.12 -8.60 15.85
CA ARG A 87 -0.20 -9.13 16.24
C ARG A 87 -0.71 -10.13 15.21
N TRP A 88 -0.42 -9.91 13.94
CA TRP A 88 -0.78 -10.84 12.87
C TRP A 88 -0.08 -12.19 13.03
N GLU A 89 1.21 -12.20 13.36
CA GLU A 89 1.94 -13.44 13.66
C GLU A 89 1.43 -14.13 14.94
N GLN A 90 0.92 -13.37 15.91
CA GLN A 90 0.24 -13.93 17.08
C GLN A 90 -1.08 -14.61 16.71
N HIS A 91 -1.90 -13.96 15.89
CA HIS A 91 -3.17 -14.52 15.42
C HIS A 91 -3.00 -15.78 14.58
N ILE A 92 -1.94 -15.88 13.77
CA ILE A 92 -1.63 -17.08 12.98
C ILE A 92 -1.00 -18.18 13.86
N GLY A 93 -0.51 -17.86 15.05
CA GLY A 93 0.16 -18.80 15.94
C GLY A 93 1.64 -19.06 15.60
N THR A 94 2.22 -18.29 14.69
CA THR A 94 3.63 -18.38 14.27
C THR A 94 4.58 -17.59 15.16
N PHE A 95 4.06 -16.70 16.01
CA PHE A 95 4.85 -15.83 16.87
C PHE A 95 5.84 -16.59 17.76
N LYS A 96 5.43 -17.71 18.35
CA LYS A 96 6.31 -18.53 19.22
C LYS A 96 7.52 -19.07 18.45
N ASN A 97 7.31 -19.54 17.22
CA ASN A 97 8.38 -20.06 16.38
C ASN A 97 9.33 -18.94 15.94
N ILE A 98 8.79 -17.77 15.60
CA ILE A 98 9.58 -16.58 15.26
C ILE A 98 10.45 -16.14 16.44
N TYR A 99 9.91 -16.18 17.66
CA TYR A 99 10.65 -15.81 18.87
C TYR A 99 11.79 -16.78 19.22
N MET A 100 11.72 -18.03 18.77
CA MET A 100 12.76 -19.05 19.01
C MET A 100 13.93 -18.95 18.02
N ILE A 101 13.78 -18.24 16.90
CA ILE A 101 14.84 -18.06 15.92
C ILE A 101 15.74 -16.90 16.37
N PRO A 102 17.08 -17.01 16.28
CA PRO A 102 18.01 -15.96 16.69
C PRO A 102 18.05 -14.80 15.68
N HIS A 103 16.94 -14.08 15.54
CA HIS A 103 16.81 -12.87 14.73
C HIS A 103 16.04 -11.78 15.47
N HIS A 104 16.19 -10.52 15.07
CA HIS A 104 15.48 -9.40 15.69
C HIS A 104 13.98 -9.38 15.32
N LEU A 105 13.11 -8.97 16.26
CA LEU A 105 11.66 -8.82 16.03
C LEU A 105 11.29 -7.80 14.94
N LEU A 106 12.24 -6.97 14.51
CA LEU A 106 12.04 -6.04 13.39
C LEU A 106 12.04 -6.76 12.03
N VAL A 107 12.57 -7.98 11.94
CA VAL A 107 12.57 -8.76 10.68
C VAL A 107 11.15 -8.96 10.13
N PRO A 108 10.17 -9.49 10.89
CA PRO A 108 8.79 -9.62 10.38
C PRO A 108 8.10 -8.28 10.12
N VAL A 109 8.42 -7.23 10.89
CA VAL A 109 7.88 -5.88 10.67
C VAL A 109 8.35 -5.34 9.32
N THR A 110 9.66 -5.40 9.07
CA THR A 110 10.28 -4.92 7.84
C THR A 110 9.88 -5.73 6.62
N SER A 111 9.74 -7.05 6.73
CA SER A 111 9.22 -7.87 5.62
C SER A 111 7.76 -7.55 5.31
N THR A 112 6.92 -7.38 6.33
CA THR A 112 5.50 -7.02 6.16
C THR A 112 5.37 -5.66 5.50
N ALA A 113 6.16 -4.68 5.96
CA ALA A 113 6.20 -3.36 5.36
C ALA A 113 6.62 -3.42 3.88
N LEU A 114 7.72 -4.11 3.56
CA LEU A 114 8.19 -4.27 2.17
C LEU A 114 7.15 -5.00 1.29
N SER A 115 6.50 -6.04 1.80
CA SER A 115 5.41 -6.72 1.08
C SER A 115 4.24 -5.76 0.84
N GLY A 116 3.82 -5.02 1.86
CA GLY A 116 2.77 -4.01 1.74
C GLY A 116 3.12 -2.92 0.74
N PHE A 117 4.37 -2.45 0.72
CA PHE A 117 4.85 -1.43 -0.20
C PHE A 117 4.76 -1.92 -1.65
N THR A 118 5.24 -3.14 -1.94
CA THR A 118 5.12 -3.73 -3.29
C THR A 118 3.67 -3.86 -3.74
N VAL A 119 2.76 -4.18 -2.83
CA VAL A 119 1.31 -4.24 -3.11
C VAL A 119 0.71 -2.85 -3.32
N SER A 120 1.12 -1.86 -2.54
CA SER A 120 0.71 -0.47 -2.76
C SER A 120 1.18 0.07 -4.10
N LEU A 121 2.38 -0.31 -4.56
CA LEU A 121 2.86 0.03 -5.90
C LEU A 121 2.00 -0.57 -7.00
N LEU A 122 1.63 -1.84 -6.88
CA LEU A 122 0.74 -2.50 -7.85
C LEU A 122 -0.64 -1.84 -7.87
N ASN A 123 -1.24 -1.63 -6.70
CA ASN A 123 -2.53 -0.95 -6.59
C ASN A 123 -2.47 0.48 -7.15
N PHE A 124 -1.36 1.20 -6.94
CA PHE A 124 -1.15 2.54 -7.51
C PHE A 124 -1.11 2.49 -9.04
N ALA A 125 -0.33 1.58 -9.61
CA ALA A 125 -0.26 1.41 -11.06
C ALA A 125 -1.63 1.06 -11.66
N GLU A 126 -2.39 0.17 -11.00
CA GLU A 126 -3.76 -0.17 -11.39
C GLU A 126 -4.71 1.03 -11.30
N MET A 127 -4.70 1.78 -10.19
CA MET A 127 -5.52 3.00 -10.04
C MET A 127 -5.18 4.02 -11.11
N TRP A 128 -3.90 4.22 -11.42
CA TRP A 128 -3.45 5.17 -12.42
C TRP A 128 -3.93 4.78 -13.81
N VAL A 129 -3.77 3.52 -14.21
CA VAL A 129 -4.27 3.01 -15.49
C VAL A 129 -5.79 3.16 -15.59
N VAL A 130 -6.53 2.83 -14.54
CA VAL A 130 -8.00 2.93 -14.56
C VAL A 130 -8.46 4.39 -14.61
N ALA A 131 -7.83 5.27 -13.83
CA ALA A 131 -8.16 6.69 -13.80
C ALA A 131 -7.95 7.34 -15.18
N GLU A 132 -6.79 7.12 -15.80
CA GLU A 132 -6.46 7.70 -17.10
C GLU A 132 -7.29 7.09 -18.23
N PHE A 133 -7.29 5.76 -18.38
CA PHE A 133 -7.86 5.12 -19.58
C PHE A 133 -9.37 4.89 -19.53
N VAL A 134 -9.97 4.81 -18.33
CA VAL A 134 -11.42 4.53 -18.20
C VAL A 134 -12.21 5.79 -17.90
N PHE A 135 -11.66 6.70 -17.10
CA PHE A 135 -12.36 7.88 -16.61
C PHE A 135 -11.83 9.20 -17.15
N ASP A 136 -10.75 9.20 -17.93
CA ASP A 136 -10.09 10.40 -18.49
C ASP A 136 -9.63 11.37 -17.38
N ILE A 137 -9.22 10.81 -16.23
CA ILE A 137 -8.74 11.57 -15.08
C ILE A 137 -7.22 11.64 -15.16
N SER A 138 -6.71 12.81 -15.56
CA SER A 138 -5.27 13.06 -15.60
C SER A 138 -4.69 13.23 -14.20
N LEU A 139 -4.00 12.20 -13.72
CA LEU A 139 -3.23 12.29 -12.49
C LEU A 139 -1.92 13.02 -12.81
N ASN A 140 -1.85 14.32 -12.50
CA ASN A 140 -0.64 15.17 -12.61
C ASN A 140 0.45 14.77 -11.59
N MET A 141 0.84 13.51 -11.57
CA MET A 141 1.90 13.00 -10.71
C MET A 141 3.24 13.09 -11.42
N THR A 142 4.08 14.01 -10.95
CA THR A 142 5.50 14.07 -11.34
C THR A 142 6.29 12.97 -10.63
N ILE A 143 7.43 12.58 -11.20
CA ILE A 143 8.35 11.60 -10.58
C ILE A 143 8.80 12.04 -9.17
N PHE A 144 8.86 13.35 -8.92
CA PHE A 144 9.16 13.93 -7.60
C PHE A 144 8.05 13.67 -6.57
N SER A 145 6.79 13.70 -7.01
CA SER A 145 5.64 13.38 -6.15
C SER A 145 5.70 11.93 -5.66
N PHE A 146 6.15 11.03 -6.54
CA PHE A 146 6.39 9.63 -6.18
C PHE A 146 7.55 9.46 -5.20
N LEU A 147 8.67 10.16 -5.42
CA LEU A 147 9.80 10.13 -4.48
C LEU A 147 9.37 10.58 -3.07
N PHE A 148 8.54 11.62 -2.98
CA PHE A 148 8.02 12.10 -1.70
C PHE A 148 7.17 11.04 -1.00
N LEU A 149 6.33 10.28 -1.73
CA LEU A 149 5.55 9.17 -1.16
C LEU A 149 6.46 8.06 -0.61
N VAL A 150 7.53 7.72 -1.32
CA VAL A 150 8.51 6.71 -0.86
C VAL A 150 9.21 7.18 0.41
N LEU A 151 9.67 8.44 0.45
CA LEU A 151 10.34 9.01 1.62
C LEU A 151 9.40 9.12 2.82
N ALA A 152 8.16 9.56 2.61
CA ALA A 152 7.15 9.60 3.66
C ALA A 152 6.88 8.19 4.22
N TRP A 153 6.78 7.19 3.36
CA TRP A 153 6.62 5.80 3.77
C TRP A 153 7.82 5.29 4.60
N MET A 154 9.05 5.60 4.18
CA MET A 154 10.27 5.24 4.93
C MET A 154 10.32 5.90 6.31
N SER A 155 9.95 7.18 6.39
CA SER A 155 9.89 7.93 7.65
C SER A 155 8.89 7.30 8.62
N ILE A 156 7.70 6.90 8.13
CA ILE A 156 6.64 6.31 8.97
C ILE A 156 7.08 4.98 9.61
N ILE A 157 7.88 4.18 8.91
CA ILE A 157 8.36 2.88 9.44
C ILE A 157 9.52 3.07 10.43
N GLY A 158 10.03 4.29 10.57
CA GLY A 158 11.17 4.59 11.45
C GLY A 158 12.52 4.19 10.84
N PHE A 159 12.62 4.17 9.50
CA PHE A 159 13.89 4.03 8.78
C PHE A 159 14.59 5.39 8.53
N GLY A 160 14.03 6.49 9.03
CA GLY A 160 14.58 7.84 8.97
C GLY A 160 15.34 8.25 10.22
#